data_AF-A0A9N9VMZ9-F1
#
_entry.id   AF-A0A9N9VMZ9-F1
#
_cell.length_a   1.000
_cell.length_b   1.000
_cell.length_c   1.000
_cell.angle_alpha   90.00
_cell.angle_beta   90.00
_cell.angle_gamma   90.00
#
_symmetry.space_group_name_H-M   'P 1'
#
loop_
_entity.id
_entity.type
_entity.pdbx_description
1 polymer ?
#
loop_
_entity_poly.entity_id
_entity_poly.type
_entity_poly.pdbx_seq_one_letter_code
_entity_poly.pdbx_strand_id
1 'polypeptide(L)'
;MDIRSGIVSWPYACPGGFIKKLQSQYRGYVRKIKSLDTCYAKNSSWDTYARASDLGIVHKFIRTIDALEVLSIRTLEEDVSGLWPVIFRQGSSLTSLTFRPYRDCNFIAVTPQTVSEIASRLPRLVHLGIDVSLQDAEAALKPPEQPQEESSIDELVKMSGLREVELFIKLPMEPSSFCARNTFSSVGTTSNPPIKPKVSLRLAEGIFNKFLTHDAQSSLERVSIHFLRNSYEDRGQYSALHSTAWVELNETGFEKQVDRSWQSDPAEMSSEVWKEIRQADSEFAGGA
;
A
#
# COMPACT_ATOMS: atom_id res chain seq x y z
N MET A 1 6.94 20.54 0.34
CA MET A 1 5.51 20.29 0.05
C MET A 1 4.86 21.60 -0.36
N ASP A 2 4.33 21.69 -1.58
CA ASP A 2 3.55 22.84 -2.05
C ASP A 2 2.07 22.47 -2.17
N ILE A 3 1.25 22.89 -1.21
CA ILE A 3 -0.20 22.62 -1.21
C ILE A 3 -0.93 23.30 -2.38
N ARG A 4 -0.32 24.32 -3.01
CA ARG A 4 -0.92 25.02 -4.16
C ARG A 4 -0.92 24.15 -5.42
N SER A 5 -0.01 23.19 -5.50
CA SER A 5 0.05 22.21 -6.59
C SER A 5 -1.14 21.24 -6.59
N GLY A 6 -1.87 21.14 -5.47
CA GLY A 6 -2.89 20.11 -5.28
C GLY A 6 -2.33 18.71 -5.00
N ILE A 7 -1.00 18.57 -4.88
CA ILE A 7 -0.32 17.31 -4.56
C ILE A 7 0.28 17.43 -3.15
N VAL A 8 -0.11 16.52 -2.27
CA VAL A 8 0.29 16.48 -0.87
C VAL A 8 0.75 15.07 -0.54
N SER A 9 1.98 14.92 -0.06
CA SER A 9 2.54 13.62 0.33
C SER A 9 3.25 13.71 1.68
N TRP A 10 2.82 12.86 2.61
CA TRP A 10 3.39 12.64 3.95
C TRP A 10 3.72 11.17 4.12
N PRO A 11 4.77 10.66 3.47
CA PRO A 11 5.01 9.23 3.39
C PRO A 11 5.48 8.62 4.72
N TYR A 12 6.03 9.42 5.65
CA TYR A 12 6.68 8.92 6.88
C TYR A 12 6.18 9.57 8.17
N ALA A 13 5.76 10.83 8.10
CA ALA A 13 5.29 11.57 9.25
C ALA A 13 4.20 12.53 8.79
N CYS A 14 3.00 12.32 9.32
CA CYS A 14 1.86 13.16 9.06
C CYS A 14 1.47 13.88 10.35
N PRO A 15 2.22 14.91 10.79
CA PRO A 15 2.00 15.49 12.11
C PRO A 15 0.63 16.15 12.19
N GLY A 16 -0.25 15.66 13.07
CA GLY A 16 -1.63 16.14 13.16
C GLY A 16 -1.77 17.64 13.43
N GLY A 17 -0.78 18.24 14.10
CA GLY A 17 -0.70 19.70 14.26
C GLY A 17 -0.53 20.44 12.93
N PHE A 18 0.26 19.89 12.00
CA PHE A 18 0.45 20.46 10.67
C PHE A 18 -0.81 20.33 9.82
N ILE A 19 -1.48 19.17 9.83
CA ILE A 19 -2.78 19.02 9.16
C ILE A 19 -3.78 20.07 9.65
N LYS A 20 -3.92 20.23 10.97
CA LYS A 20 -4.83 21.23 11.57
C LYS A 20 -4.46 22.66 11.13
N LYS A 21 -3.17 22.97 11.04
CA LYS A 21 -2.68 24.27 10.54
C LYS A 21 -3.04 24.48 9.06
N LEU A 22 -2.89 23.46 8.22
CA LEU A 22 -3.29 23.53 6.82
C LEU A 22 -4.80 23.76 6.66
N GLN A 23 -5.62 23.05 7.42
CA GLN A 23 -7.08 23.21 7.39
C GLN A 23 -7.54 24.61 7.81
N SER A 24 -6.85 25.23 8.76
CA SER A 24 -7.20 26.56 9.27
C SER A 24 -6.66 27.68 8.39
N GLN A 25 -5.38 27.63 8.00
CA GLN A 25 -4.69 28.72 7.31
C GLN A 25 -4.81 28.65 5.79
N TYR A 26 -4.93 27.45 5.22
CA TYR A 26 -4.88 27.21 3.78
C TYR A 26 -6.11 26.47 3.26
N ARG A 27 -7.27 26.67 3.90
CA ARG A 27 -8.53 25.96 3.60
C ARG A 27 -8.87 25.95 2.11
N GLY A 28 -8.70 27.08 1.42
CA GLY A 28 -8.98 27.18 -0.02
C GLY A 28 -8.10 26.28 -0.88
N TYR A 29 -6.85 26.03 -0.48
CA TYR A 29 -5.94 25.11 -1.16
C TYR A 29 -6.20 23.65 -0.75
N VAL A 30 -6.49 23.39 0.52
CA VAL A 30 -6.86 22.04 1.01
C VAL A 30 -8.04 21.47 0.22
N ARG A 31 -9.07 22.29 -0.03
CA ARG A 31 -10.24 21.88 -0.83
C ARG A 31 -9.91 21.44 -2.25
N LYS A 32 -8.81 21.95 -2.81
CA LYS A 32 -8.35 21.71 -4.19
C LYS A 32 -7.29 20.61 -4.29
N ILE A 33 -6.97 19.92 -3.20
CA ILE A 33 -6.06 18.77 -3.24
C ILE A 33 -6.65 17.70 -4.17
N LYS A 34 -5.82 17.20 -5.08
CA LYS A 34 -6.13 16.15 -6.05
C LYS A 34 -5.42 14.84 -5.74
N SER A 35 -4.20 14.92 -5.20
CA SER A 35 -3.43 13.76 -4.79
C SER A 35 -3.01 13.90 -3.33
N LEU A 36 -3.34 12.88 -2.54
CA LEU A 36 -3.01 12.79 -1.13
C LEU A 36 -2.32 11.46 -0.84
N ASP A 37 -1.09 11.53 -0.36
CA ASP A 37 -0.38 10.43 0.28
C ASP A 37 -0.20 10.76 1.77
N THR A 38 -0.69 9.89 2.65
CA THR A 38 -0.76 10.15 4.09
C THR A 38 -0.55 8.87 4.90
N CYS A 39 -0.27 9.02 6.20
CA CYS A 39 -0.26 7.93 7.17
C CYS A 39 -1.13 8.29 8.39
N TYR A 40 -1.55 7.28 9.15
CA TYR A 40 -2.25 7.47 10.42
C TYR A 40 -1.89 6.39 11.45
N ALA A 41 -2.04 6.73 12.73
CA ALA A 41 -2.01 5.80 13.86
C ALA A 41 -3.24 6.07 14.75
N LYS A 42 -3.84 5.03 15.35
CA LYS A 42 -4.95 5.12 16.32
C LYS A 42 -4.44 5.64 17.66
N ASN A 43 -3.24 5.21 18.06
CA ASN A 43 -2.61 5.60 19.31
C ASN A 43 -1.35 6.41 19.01
N SER A 44 -1.41 7.72 19.26
CA SER A 44 -0.21 8.58 19.28
C SER A 44 0.63 8.27 20.53
N SER A 45 1.22 7.08 20.62
CA SER A 45 2.23 6.79 21.64
C SER A 45 3.53 7.51 21.25
N TRP A 46 4.35 7.88 22.23
CA TRP A 46 5.65 8.51 21.95
C TRP A 46 6.61 7.56 21.20
N ASP A 47 6.35 6.26 21.23
CA ASP A 47 7.13 5.20 20.57
C ASP A 47 6.66 4.88 19.14
N THR A 48 5.57 5.49 18.64
CA THR A 48 5.30 5.41 17.20
C THR A 48 6.33 6.30 16.49
N TYR A 49 7.38 5.66 15.97
CA TYR A 49 8.50 6.27 15.21
C TYR A 49 8.04 7.19 14.06
N ALA A 50 6.77 7.10 13.64
CA ALA A 50 6.12 8.05 12.76
C ALA A 50 5.25 9.00 13.60
N ARG A 51 5.50 10.32 13.51
CA ARG A 51 4.59 11.39 14.00
C ARG A 51 3.28 11.40 13.19
N ALA A 52 2.59 10.27 13.15
CA ALA A 52 1.41 10.05 12.36
C ALA A 52 0.23 10.79 12.96
N SER A 53 -0.72 11.12 12.10
CA SER A 53 -1.94 11.75 12.57
C SER A 53 -2.84 10.71 13.17
N ASP A 54 -3.56 11.12 14.20
CA ASP A 54 -4.75 10.40 14.65
C ASP A 54 -5.70 10.15 13.47
N LEU A 55 -6.31 8.97 13.44
CA LEU A 55 -7.30 8.56 12.44
C LEU A 55 -8.38 9.63 12.24
N GLY A 56 -8.88 10.23 13.32
CA GLY A 56 -9.89 11.28 13.29
C GLY A 56 -9.41 12.59 12.64
N ILE A 57 -8.12 12.92 12.76
CA ILE A 57 -7.51 14.06 12.05
C ILE A 57 -7.45 13.78 10.56
N VAL A 58 -6.96 12.60 10.14
CA VAL A 58 -6.88 12.22 8.71
C VAL A 58 -8.27 12.15 8.09
N HIS A 59 -9.23 11.53 8.78
CA HIS A 59 -10.63 11.51 8.37
C HIS A 59 -11.19 12.92 8.14
N LYS A 60 -11.00 13.84 9.09
CA LYS A 60 -11.45 15.24 8.94
C LYS A 60 -10.73 15.94 7.78
N PHE A 61 -9.47 15.62 7.53
CA PHE A 61 -8.69 16.20 6.44
C PHE A 61 -9.19 15.77 5.07
N ILE A 62 -9.33 14.46 4.84
CA ILE A 62 -9.93 13.92 3.60
C ILE A 62 -11.36 14.46 3.45
N ARG A 63 -12.08 14.68 4.56
CA ARG A 63 -13.42 15.29 4.54
C ARG A 63 -13.45 16.73 4.02
N THR A 64 -12.35 17.47 4.15
CA THR A 64 -12.28 18.85 3.65
C THR A 64 -11.91 18.97 2.17
N ILE A 65 -11.56 17.88 1.51
CA ILE A 65 -11.19 17.86 0.08
C ILE A 65 -12.46 17.67 -0.76
N ASP A 66 -12.64 18.52 -1.77
CA ASP A 66 -13.88 18.57 -2.57
C ASP A 66 -13.96 17.44 -3.61
N ALA A 67 -12.85 17.13 -4.28
CA ALA A 67 -12.79 16.12 -5.34
C ALA A 67 -11.38 15.51 -5.44
N LEU A 68 -11.09 14.56 -4.56
CA LEU A 68 -9.82 13.83 -4.49
C LEU A 68 -9.76 12.77 -5.61
N GLU A 69 -8.63 12.70 -6.31
CA GLU A 69 -8.41 11.79 -7.45
C GLU A 69 -7.48 10.63 -7.07
N VAL A 70 -6.41 10.92 -6.32
CA VAL A 70 -5.44 9.93 -5.87
C VAL A 70 -5.38 9.93 -4.34
N LEU A 71 -5.55 8.76 -3.74
CA LEU A 71 -5.41 8.56 -2.31
C LEU A 71 -4.49 7.37 -2.02
N SER A 72 -3.35 7.65 -1.42
CA SER A 72 -2.52 6.62 -0.80
C SER A 72 -2.52 6.78 0.71
N ILE A 73 -2.73 5.67 1.41
CA ILE A 73 -2.74 5.63 2.86
C ILE A 73 -1.75 4.58 3.30
N ARG A 74 -0.71 4.99 4.01
CA ARG A 74 0.20 4.11 4.70
C ARG A 74 -0.40 3.75 6.07
N THR A 75 -0.82 2.50 6.21
CA THR A 75 -1.55 1.97 7.36
C THR A 75 -0.56 1.59 8.45
N LEU A 76 -0.48 2.38 9.52
CA LEU A 76 0.39 2.10 10.68
C LEU A 76 -0.29 1.23 11.75
N GLU A 77 -1.57 0.86 11.57
CA GLU A 77 -2.35 0.12 12.56
C GLU A 77 -3.49 -0.72 11.95
N GLU A 78 -3.99 -1.70 12.71
CA GLU A 78 -4.99 -2.71 12.31
C GLU A 78 -6.44 -2.22 12.15
N ASP A 79 -6.71 -0.95 11.82
CA ASP A 79 -8.08 -0.54 11.49
C ASP A 79 -8.17 0.64 10.51
N VAL A 80 -8.65 0.39 9.28
CA VAL A 80 -8.97 1.42 8.27
C VAL A 80 -10.46 1.79 8.24
N SER A 81 -11.31 1.13 9.04
CA SER A 81 -12.77 1.21 8.91
C SER A 81 -13.31 2.63 9.05
N GLY A 82 -12.70 3.43 9.92
CA GLY A 82 -13.06 4.83 10.13
C GLY A 82 -12.81 5.74 8.92
N LEU A 83 -12.04 5.31 7.92
CA LEU A 83 -11.75 6.10 6.71
C LEU A 83 -12.72 5.80 5.56
N TRP A 84 -13.32 4.60 5.51
CA TRP A 84 -14.23 4.23 4.42
C TRP A 84 -15.34 5.25 4.15
N PRO A 85 -16.03 5.83 5.16
CA PRO A 85 -17.08 6.81 4.90
C PRO A 85 -16.60 8.06 4.15
N VAL A 86 -15.38 8.53 4.42
CA VAL A 86 -14.83 9.71 3.74
C VAL A 86 -14.19 9.38 2.40
N ILE A 87 -13.70 8.15 2.22
CA ILE A 87 -13.20 7.63 0.94
C ILE A 87 -14.37 7.47 -0.02
N PHE A 88 -15.45 6.82 0.38
CA PHE A 88 -16.64 6.61 -0.46
C PHE A 88 -17.33 7.92 -0.85
N ARG A 89 -17.19 9.00 -0.06
CA ARG A 89 -17.64 10.34 -0.48
C ARG A 89 -16.94 10.83 -1.76
N GLN A 90 -15.73 10.35 -2.04
CA GLN A 90 -14.93 10.72 -3.21
C GLN A 90 -15.28 9.85 -4.45
N GLY A 91 -16.32 9.01 -4.41
CA GLY A 91 -16.61 8.05 -5.48
C GLY A 91 -16.79 8.63 -6.88
N SER A 92 -17.15 9.91 -7.00
CA SER A 92 -17.25 10.60 -8.29
C SER A 92 -15.92 11.13 -8.83
N SER A 93 -14.85 11.16 -8.05
CA SER A 93 -13.55 11.73 -8.45
C SER A 93 -12.38 10.78 -8.27
N LEU A 94 -12.45 9.84 -7.34
CA LEU A 94 -11.32 8.97 -6.98
C LEU A 94 -11.04 7.98 -8.11
N THR A 95 -9.82 8.02 -8.63
CA THR A 95 -9.32 7.16 -9.71
C THR A 95 -8.23 6.20 -9.21
N SER A 96 -7.52 6.55 -8.13
CA SER A 96 -6.45 5.73 -7.57
C SER A 96 -6.58 5.65 -6.06
N LEU A 97 -6.60 4.43 -5.53
CA LEU A 97 -6.68 4.14 -4.10
C LEU A 97 -5.66 3.07 -3.74
N THR A 98 -4.77 3.37 -2.81
CA THR A 98 -3.76 2.42 -2.35
C THR A 98 -3.66 2.43 -0.83
N PHE A 99 -3.92 1.30 -0.20
CA PHE A 99 -3.51 1.04 1.18
C PHE A 99 -2.16 0.35 1.17
N ARG A 100 -1.16 1.01 1.75
CA ARG A 100 0.19 0.47 1.87
C ARG A 100 0.40 0.06 3.32
N PRO A 101 0.75 -1.19 3.59
CA PRO A 101 1.06 -1.60 4.94
C PRO A 101 2.33 -0.90 5.41
N TYR A 102 2.37 -0.51 6.68
CA TYR A 102 3.58 -0.02 7.31
C TYR A 102 4.39 -1.15 7.93
N ARG A 103 5.67 -0.83 8.09
CA ARG A 103 6.67 -1.57 8.83
C ARG A 103 6.10 -1.93 10.21
N ASP A 104 6.26 -3.18 10.62
CA ASP A 104 5.75 -3.75 11.87
C ASP A 104 4.24 -3.94 12.03
N CYS A 105 3.42 -3.44 11.11
CA CYS A 105 1.98 -3.51 11.30
C CYS A 105 1.43 -4.86 10.89
N ASN A 106 0.42 -5.32 11.61
CA ASN A 106 -0.40 -6.43 11.15
C ASN A 106 -1.27 -5.94 10.00
N PHE A 107 -1.36 -6.78 8.97
CA PHE A 107 -2.14 -6.47 7.79
C PHE A 107 -3.60 -6.64 8.16
N ILE A 108 -4.42 -5.72 7.68
CA ILE A 108 -5.86 -5.91 7.67
C ILE A 108 -6.17 -6.32 6.24
N ALA A 109 -6.11 -7.63 5.99
CA ALA A 109 -6.55 -8.13 4.71
C ALA A 109 -7.97 -7.62 4.44
N VAL A 110 -8.18 -6.96 3.31
CA VAL A 110 -9.52 -6.50 2.96
C VAL A 110 -10.42 -7.70 2.76
N THR A 111 -11.63 -7.64 3.29
CA THR A 111 -12.60 -8.73 3.13
C THR A 111 -13.23 -8.68 1.74
N PRO A 112 -13.77 -9.80 1.22
CA PRO A 112 -14.54 -9.79 -0.02
C PRO A 112 -15.66 -8.74 -0.01
N GLN A 113 -16.37 -8.60 1.11
CA GLN A 113 -17.40 -7.57 1.29
C GLN A 113 -16.84 -6.15 1.08
N THR A 114 -15.65 -5.86 1.62
CA THR A 114 -15.01 -4.56 1.46
C THR A 114 -14.67 -4.28 -0.01
N VAL A 115 -14.18 -5.29 -0.74
CA VAL A 115 -13.90 -5.19 -2.17
C VAL A 115 -15.17 -4.92 -2.98
N SER A 116 -16.27 -5.60 -2.65
CA SER A 116 -17.58 -5.37 -3.28
C SER A 116 -18.12 -3.95 -3.02
N GLU A 117 -17.93 -3.43 -1.80
CA GLU A 117 -18.27 -2.04 -1.47
C GLU A 117 -17.40 -1.03 -2.24
N ILE A 118 -16.09 -1.29 -2.38
CA ILE A 118 -15.18 -0.49 -3.22
C ILE A 118 -15.69 -0.46 -4.66
N ALA A 119 -16.00 -1.63 -5.23
CA ALA A 119 -16.47 -1.76 -6.61
C ALA A 119 -17.75 -0.94 -6.87
N SER A 120 -18.72 -1.04 -5.96
CA SER A 120 -20.01 -0.35 -6.11
C SER A 120 -19.93 1.15 -5.82
N ARG A 121 -19.05 1.60 -4.92
CA ARG A 121 -19.01 2.99 -4.45
C ARG A 121 -17.93 3.84 -5.10
N LEU A 122 -16.93 3.23 -5.72
CA LEU A 122 -15.81 3.92 -6.40
C LEU A 122 -15.76 3.53 -7.89
N PRO A 123 -16.80 3.84 -8.69
CA PRO A 123 -16.93 3.34 -10.07
C PRO A 123 -15.92 3.91 -11.07
N ARG A 124 -15.09 4.90 -10.67
CA ARG A 124 -14.05 5.51 -11.51
C ARG A 124 -12.65 5.00 -11.21
N LEU A 125 -12.54 4.02 -10.32
CA LEU A 125 -11.26 3.50 -9.88
C LEU A 125 -10.56 2.78 -11.04
N VAL A 126 -9.37 3.26 -11.40
CA VAL A 126 -8.50 2.64 -12.40
C VAL A 126 -7.29 1.97 -11.75
N HIS A 127 -6.93 2.37 -10.53
CA HIS A 127 -5.85 1.75 -9.76
C HIS A 127 -6.32 1.42 -8.35
N LEU A 128 -6.14 0.15 -7.95
CA LEU A 128 -6.42 -0.32 -6.60
C LEU A 128 -5.21 -1.06 -6.03
N GLY A 129 -4.70 -0.56 -4.90
CA GLY A 129 -3.71 -1.26 -4.09
C GLY A 129 -4.24 -1.63 -2.72
N ILE A 130 -4.21 -2.92 -2.36
CA ILE A 130 -4.81 -3.45 -1.13
C ILE A 130 -3.99 -4.58 -0.52
N ASP A 131 -4.13 -4.74 0.79
CA ASP A 131 -3.62 -5.89 1.52
C ASP A 131 -4.51 -7.11 1.27
N VAL A 132 -3.92 -8.23 0.90
CA VAL A 132 -4.62 -9.52 0.80
C VAL A 132 -3.99 -10.54 1.75
N SER A 133 -4.81 -11.47 2.24
CA SER A 133 -4.31 -12.49 3.15
C SER A 133 -3.40 -13.48 2.40
N LEU A 134 -2.44 -14.08 3.12
CA LEU A 134 -1.65 -15.18 2.56
C LEU A 134 -2.55 -16.33 2.10
N GLN A 135 -3.62 -16.61 2.84
CA GLN A 135 -4.57 -17.66 2.51
C GLN A 135 -5.27 -17.41 1.17
N ASP A 136 -5.73 -16.18 0.91
CA ASP A 136 -6.33 -15.80 -0.38
C ASP A 136 -5.32 -15.97 -1.51
N ALA A 137 -4.08 -15.50 -1.32
CA ALA A 137 -3.02 -15.63 -2.31
C ALA A 137 -2.66 -17.09 -2.62
N GLU A 138 -2.65 -17.97 -1.61
CA GLU A 138 -2.41 -19.40 -1.80
C GLU A 138 -3.63 -20.12 -2.40
N ALA A 139 -4.85 -19.68 -2.09
CA ALA A 139 -6.07 -20.18 -2.73
C ALA A 139 -6.09 -19.85 -4.23
N ALA A 140 -5.68 -18.65 -4.62
CA ALA A 140 -5.57 -18.23 -6.01
C ALA A 140 -4.58 -19.06 -6.85
N LEU A 141 -3.66 -19.80 -6.21
CA LEU A 141 -2.73 -20.73 -6.88
C LEU A 141 -3.30 -22.12 -7.15
N LYS A 142 -4.42 -22.49 -6.50
CA LYS A 142 -5.03 -23.81 -6.64
C LYS A 142 -5.90 -23.86 -7.91
N PRO A 143 -6.07 -25.04 -8.52
CA PRO A 143 -6.93 -25.19 -9.70
C PRO A 143 -8.41 -24.89 -9.38
N PRO A 144 -9.21 -24.45 -10.37
CA PRO A 144 -10.61 -24.03 -10.18
C PRO A 144 -11.56 -25.15 -9.70
N GLU A 145 -11.15 -26.41 -9.80
CA GLU A 145 -11.97 -27.59 -9.48
C GLU A 145 -12.14 -27.84 -7.98
N GLN A 146 -11.43 -27.09 -7.13
CA GLN A 146 -11.57 -27.19 -5.68
C GLN A 146 -12.57 -26.14 -5.18
N PRO A 147 -13.58 -26.51 -4.37
CA PRO A 147 -14.43 -25.54 -3.70
C PRO A 147 -13.56 -24.59 -2.87
N GLN A 148 -13.64 -23.29 -3.16
CA GLN A 148 -12.97 -22.25 -2.40
C GLN A 148 -14.03 -21.38 -1.73
N GLU A 149 -13.76 -21.00 -0.48
CA GLU A 149 -14.48 -19.89 0.14
C GLU A 149 -14.24 -18.62 -0.68
N GLU A 150 -15.23 -17.73 -0.74
CA GLU A 150 -15.11 -16.48 -1.48
C GLU A 150 -13.89 -15.69 -0.99
N SER A 151 -12.90 -15.49 -1.86
CA SER A 151 -11.69 -14.75 -1.55
C SER A 151 -11.81 -13.28 -1.96
N SER A 152 -11.04 -12.41 -1.31
CA SER A 152 -10.93 -10.99 -1.68
C SER A 152 -10.44 -10.81 -3.13
N ILE A 153 -9.60 -11.73 -3.61
CA ILE A 153 -9.10 -11.78 -4.98
C ILE A 153 -10.21 -12.14 -5.97
N ASP A 154 -11.11 -13.06 -5.62
CA ASP A 154 -12.21 -13.44 -6.51
C ASP A 154 -13.27 -12.34 -6.63
N GLU A 155 -13.47 -11.53 -5.60
CA GLU A 155 -14.31 -10.32 -5.73
C GLU A 155 -13.59 -9.22 -6.52
N LEU A 156 -12.28 -9.08 -6.34
CA LEU A 156 -11.47 -8.10 -7.04
C LEU A 156 -11.49 -8.28 -8.57
N VAL A 157 -11.42 -9.52 -9.05
CA VAL A 157 -11.45 -9.81 -10.50
C VAL A 157 -12.80 -9.50 -11.17
N LYS A 158 -13.87 -9.29 -10.37
CA LYS A 158 -15.19 -8.86 -10.87
C LYS A 158 -15.29 -7.36 -11.09
N MET A 159 -14.32 -6.58 -10.58
CA MET A 159 -14.32 -5.13 -10.72
C MET A 159 -14.04 -4.71 -12.17
N SER A 160 -14.92 -3.89 -12.73
CA SER A 160 -14.73 -3.31 -14.06
C SER A 160 -13.94 -1.99 -14.01
N GLY A 161 -13.20 -1.70 -15.08
CA GLY A 161 -12.49 -0.41 -15.25
C GLY A 161 -11.13 -0.29 -14.56
N LEU A 162 -10.72 -1.29 -13.77
CA LEU A 162 -9.36 -1.37 -13.25
C LEU A 162 -8.34 -1.54 -14.39
N ARG A 163 -7.25 -0.78 -14.30
CA ARG A 163 -6.07 -0.86 -15.16
C ARG A 163 -4.88 -1.41 -14.40
N GLU A 164 -4.75 -1.04 -13.14
CA GLU A 164 -3.62 -1.45 -12.31
C GLU A 164 -4.12 -2.02 -10.99
N VAL A 165 -3.54 -3.13 -10.57
CA VAL A 165 -3.80 -3.77 -9.28
C VAL A 165 -2.48 -3.99 -8.55
N GLU A 166 -2.39 -3.52 -7.32
CA GLU A 166 -1.29 -3.79 -6.39
C GLU A 166 -1.80 -4.65 -5.22
N LEU A 167 -1.26 -5.84 -5.04
CA LEU A 167 -1.58 -6.70 -3.91
C LEU A 167 -0.41 -6.77 -2.95
N PHE A 168 -0.63 -6.39 -1.70
CA PHE A 168 0.37 -6.50 -0.64
C PHE A 168 0.13 -7.77 0.16
N ILE A 169 1.16 -8.60 0.29
CA ILE A 169 1.11 -9.89 0.99
C ILE A 169 2.19 -9.92 2.09
N LYS A 170 1.76 -10.07 3.34
CA LYS A 170 2.67 -10.31 4.47
C LYS A 170 3.09 -11.77 4.49
N LEU A 171 4.39 -12.02 4.37
CA LEU A 171 4.95 -13.35 4.52
C LEU A 171 5.25 -13.64 6.00
N PRO A 172 4.89 -14.84 6.49
CA PRO A 172 5.18 -15.24 7.85
C PRO A 172 6.67 -15.56 8.05
N MET A 173 7.05 -15.78 9.31
CA MET A 173 8.38 -16.30 9.64
C MET A 173 8.48 -17.80 9.26
N GLU A 174 7.36 -18.49 9.33
CA GLU A 174 7.13 -19.87 8.89
C GLU A 174 7.30 -20.03 7.37
N PRO A 175 7.52 -21.27 6.88
CA PRO A 175 7.52 -21.52 5.44
C PRO A 175 6.13 -21.28 4.83
N SER A 176 6.10 -20.82 3.59
CA SER A 176 4.88 -20.64 2.79
C SER A 176 5.07 -21.17 1.36
N SER A 177 4.02 -21.10 0.56
CA SER A 177 4.12 -21.37 -0.87
C SER A 177 5.15 -20.46 -1.56
N PHE A 178 5.32 -19.23 -1.07
CA PHE A 178 6.15 -18.20 -1.69
C PHE A 178 7.59 -18.12 -1.17
N CYS A 179 7.88 -18.57 0.05
CA CYS A 179 9.23 -18.49 0.62
C CYS A 179 9.53 -19.64 1.59
N ALA A 180 10.81 -19.88 1.84
CA ALA A 180 11.23 -20.77 2.93
C ALA A 180 11.11 -20.07 4.30
N ARG A 181 11.24 -20.86 5.37
CA ARG A 181 11.25 -20.36 6.76
C ARG A 181 12.40 -19.38 6.98
N ASN A 182 12.16 -18.32 7.76
CA ASN A 182 13.24 -17.51 8.33
C ASN A 182 14.07 -18.36 9.31
N THR A 183 15.39 -18.23 9.24
CA THR A 183 16.31 -18.84 10.21
C THR A 183 17.04 -17.75 10.97
N PHE A 184 17.48 -18.05 12.19
CA PHE A 184 18.26 -17.11 12.99
C PHE A 184 19.69 -17.59 13.06
N SER A 185 20.64 -16.67 12.89
CA SER A 185 22.05 -16.92 13.16
C SER A 185 22.30 -16.99 14.66
N SER A 186 23.48 -17.47 15.06
CA SER A 186 23.91 -17.50 16.47
C SER A 186 24.01 -16.11 17.12
N VAL A 187 24.01 -15.03 16.32
CA VAL A 187 24.03 -13.63 16.77
C VAL A 187 22.66 -12.96 16.67
N GLY A 188 21.58 -13.72 16.49
CA GLY A 188 20.20 -13.19 16.49
C GLY A 188 19.76 -12.51 15.20
N THR A 189 20.61 -12.46 14.17
CA THR A 189 20.25 -11.94 12.84
C THR A 189 19.37 -12.94 12.10
N THR A 190 18.29 -12.46 11.50
CA THR A 190 17.39 -13.26 10.67
C THR A 190 17.99 -13.41 9.27
N SER A 191 18.19 -14.66 8.85
CA SER A 191 18.43 -15.00 7.45
C SER A 191 17.09 -15.07 6.72
N ASN A 192 16.96 -14.24 5.68
CA ASN A 192 15.73 -14.05 4.92
C ASN A 192 15.87 -14.75 3.56
N PRO A 193 15.38 -16.00 3.41
CA PRO A 193 15.46 -16.68 2.12
C PRO A 193 14.67 -15.88 1.07
N PRO A 194 15.15 -15.83 -0.18
CA PRO A 194 14.47 -15.10 -1.25
C PRO A 194 13.09 -15.71 -1.53
N ILE A 195 12.21 -14.91 -2.14
CA ILE A 195 10.94 -15.43 -2.67
C ILE A 195 11.19 -16.45 -3.78
N LYS A 196 10.26 -17.40 -3.97
CA LYS A 196 10.28 -18.41 -5.03
C LYS A 196 9.74 -17.79 -6.34
N PRO A 197 10.60 -17.39 -7.29
CA PRO A 197 10.17 -16.51 -8.38
C PRO A 197 9.09 -17.13 -9.28
N LYS A 198 9.19 -18.44 -9.55
CA LYS A 198 8.22 -19.15 -10.38
C LYS A 198 6.82 -19.17 -9.76
N VAL A 199 6.73 -19.33 -8.44
CA VAL A 199 5.43 -19.39 -7.73
C VAL A 199 4.82 -17.98 -7.65
N SER A 200 5.64 -16.98 -7.36
CA SER A 200 5.22 -15.57 -7.32
C SER A 200 4.72 -15.06 -8.68
N LEU A 201 5.40 -15.39 -9.79
CA LEU A 201 4.91 -15.06 -11.13
C LEU A 201 3.60 -15.77 -11.45
N ARG A 202 3.49 -17.06 -11.12
CA ARG A 202 2.28 -17.82 -11.39
C ARG A 202 1.06 -17.24 -10.67
N LEU A 203 1.25 -16.66 -9.48
CA LEU A 203 0.19 -15.92 -8.80
C LEU A 203 -0.23 -14.68 -9.61
N ALA A 204 0.73 -13.81 -9.95
CA ALA A 204 0.46 -12.59 -10.70
C ALA A 204 -0.21 -12.88 -12.05
N GLU A 205 0.30 -13.87 -12.79
CA GLU A 205 -0.28 -14.36 -14.05
C GLU A 205 -1.68 -14.94 -13.86
N GLY A 206 -1.89 -15.74 -12.82
CA GLY A 206 -3.18 -16.35 -12.52
C GLY A 206 -4.25 -15.30 -12.28
N ILE A 207 -3.93 -14.28 -11.48
CA ILE A 207 -4.84 -13.14 -11.22
C ILE A 207 -5.07 -12.34 -12.50
N PHE A 208 -4.01 -12.00 -13.23
CA PHE A 208 -4.12 -11.27 -14.50
C PHE A 208 -5.04 -12.01 -15.49
N ASN A 209 -4.85 -13.32 -15.65
CA ASN A 209 -5.68 -14.14 -16.53
C ASN A 209 -7.12 -14.23 -16.04
N LYS A 210 -7.37 -14.33 -14.72
CA LYS A 210 -8.74 -14.31 -14.17
C LYS A 210 -9.47 -13.02 -14.58
N PHE A 211 -8.83 -11.87 -14.48
CA PHE A 211 -9.38 -10.59 -14.97
C PHE A 211 -9.70 -10.62 -16.47
N LEU A 212 -8.79 -11.15 -17.29
CA LEU A 212 -9.04 -11.29 -18.75
C LEU A 212 -10.22 -12.22 -19.07
N THR A 213 -10.47 -13.23 -18.24
CA THR A 213 -11.57 -14.21 -18.47
C THR A 213 -12.93 -13.76 -17.95
N HIS A 214 -12.99 -12.82 -17.00
CA HIS A 214 -14.24 -12.48 -16.30
C HIS A 214 -15.16 -11.51 -17.09
N ASP A 215 -14.65 -10.73 -18.06
CA ASP A 215 -15.48 -10.09 -19.08
C ASP A 215 -14.65 -9.45 -20.22
N ALA A 216 -15.27 -9.28 -21.39
CA ALA A 216 -14.66 -8.91 -22.69
C ALA A 216 -14.12 -7.46 -22.83
N GLN A 217 -13.81 -6.78 -21.72
CA GLN A 217 -13.28 -5.41 -21.71
C GLN A 217 -12.31 -5.17 -20.54
N SER A 218 -11.53 -6.19 -20.13
CA SER A 218 -10.47 -5.99 -19.14
C SER A 218 -9.48 -4.93 -19.64
N SER A 219 -9.59 -3.72 -19.09
CA SER A 219 -8.61 -2.64 -19.25
C SER A 219 -7.36 -2.88 -18.39
N LEU A 220 -7.23 -4.06 -17.78
CA LEU A 220 -6.12 -4.38 -16.89
C LEU A 220 -4.82 -4.41 -17.69
N GLU A 221 -3.97 -3.43 -17.38
CA GLU A 221 -2.65 -3.24 -17.93
C GLU A 221 -1.62 -3.88 -17.00
N ARG A 222 -1.83 -3.92 -15.67
CA ARG A 222 -0.82 -4.40 -14.72
C ARG A 222 -1.36 -5.06 -13.46
N VAL A 223 -0.70 -6.14 -13.04
CA VAL A 223 -0.83 -6.75 -11.70
C VAL A 223 0.54 -6.78 -11.05
N SER A 224 0.66 -6.14 -9.88
CA SER A 224 1.87 -6.16 -9.05
C SER A 224 1.58 -6.85 -7.71
N ILE A 225 2.43 -7.80 -7.34
CA ILE A 225 2.39 -8.51 -6.07
C ILE A 225 3.59 -8.09 -5.24
N HIS A 226 3.33 -7.42 -4.11
CA HIS A 226 4.32 -6.91 -3.18
C HIS A 226 4.40 -7.86 -1.99
N PHE A 227 5.49 -8.61 -1.90
CA PHE A 227 5.79 -9.47 -0.77
C PHE A 227 6.53 -8.66 0.29
N LEU A 228 6.01 -8.69 1.50
CA LEU A 228 6.55 -7.96 2.64
C LEU A 228 6.88 -8.94 3.75
N ARG A 229 8.07 -8.81 4.32
CA ARG A 229 8.54 -9.72 5.36
C ARG A 229 9.26 -8.98 6.47
N ASN A 230 8.89 -9.33 7.70
CA ASN A 230 9.59 -8.84 8.88
C ASN A 230 10.94 -9.55 9.02
N SER A 231 11.97 -8.78 9.34
CA SER A 231 13.30 -9.24 9.65
C SER A 231 13.81 -8.59 10.92
N TYR A 232 14.81 -9.23 11.53
CA TYR A 232 15.47 -8.74 12.72
C TYR A 232 16.97 -8.84 12.54
N GLU A 233 17.68 -7.75 12.79
CA GLU A 233 19.15 -7.71 12.83
C GLU A 233 19.68 -8.09 14.23
N ASP A 234 21.01 -8.02 14.41
CA ASP A 234 21.63 -8.23 15.72
C ASP A 234 20.94 -7.36 16.79
N ARG A 235 20.70 -7.95 17.96
CA ARG A 235 19.98 -7.34 19.10
C ARG A 235 18.50 -7.01 18.86
N GLY A 236 17.88 -7.63 17.85
CA GLY A 236 16.43 -7.54 17.62
C GLY A 236 15.98 -6.22 16.98
N GLN A 237 16.89 -5.50 16.33
CA GLN A 237 16.52 -4.33 15.54
C GLN A 237 15.65 -4.76 14.37
N TYR A 238 14.48 -4.17 14.24
CA TYR A 238 13.54 -4.51 13.19
C TYR A 238 14.00 -3.97 11.82
N SER A 239 13.78 -4.77 10.78
CA SER A 239 13.85 -4.35 9.38
C SER A 239 12.67 -4.92 8.58
N ALA A 240 12.14 -4.13 7.65
CA ALA A 240 11.09 -4.55 6.72
C ALA A 240 11.69 -4.83 5.35
N LEU A 241 11.52 -6.05 4.86
CA LEU A 241 11.99 -6.46 3.55
C LEU A 241 10.86 -6.46 2.54
N HIS A 242 11.18 -5.98 1.34
CA HIS A 242 10.24 -5.89 0.24
C HIS A 242 10.79 -6.61 -0.99
N SER A 243 9.91 -7.33 -1.69
CA SER A 243 10.19 -7.96 -2.97
C SER A 243 8.91 -7.91 -3.82
N THR A 244 9.06 -7.81 -5.14
CA THR A 244 7.92 -7.62 -6.05
C THR A 244 7.94 -8.65 -7.18
N ALA A 245 6.77 -9.17 -7.52
CA ALA A 245 6.54 -9.88 -8.78
C ALA A 245 5.42 -9.17 -9.54
N TRP A 246 5.57 -8.95 -10.84
CA TRP A 246 4.55 -8.28 -11.62
C TRP A 246 4.40 -8.84 -13.03
N VAL A 247 3.19 -8.65 -13.57
CA VAL A 247 2.82 -8.93 -14.95
C VAL A 247 2.20 -7.66 -15.53
N GLU A 248 2.68 -7.23 -16.68
CA GLU A 248 2.24 -6.02 -17.36
C GLU A 248 1.97 -6.32 -18.84
N LEU A 249 0.91 -5.73 -19.38
CA LEU A 249 0.63 -5.70 -20.81
C LEU A 249 1.34 -4.49 -21.41
N ASN A 250 2.22 -4.72 -22.37
CA ASN A 250 2.91 -3.70 -23.13
C ASN A 250 2.62 -3.83 -24.63
N GLU A 251 3.16 -2.92 -25.43
CA GLU A 251 2.96 -2.90 -26.90
C GLU A 251 3.40 -4.21 -27.60
N THR A 252 4.27 -5.00 -26.97
CA THR A 252 4.83 -6.25 -27.51
C THR A 252 4.17 -7.52 -26.96
N GLY A 253 3.21 -7.39 -26.02
CA GLY A 253 2.55 -8.50 -25.35
C GLY A 253 2.71 -8.43 -23.82
N PHE A 254 3.01 -9.56 -23.19
CA PHE A 254 3.14 -9.64 -21.73
C PHE A 254 4.60 -9.53 -21.29
N GLU A 255 4.89 -8.56 -20.43
CA GLU A 255 6.13 -8.47 -19.68
C GLU A 255 5.95 -9.01 -18.26
N LYS A 256 6.98 -9.71 -17.77
CA LYS A 256 6.95 -10.42 -16.50
C LYS A 256 8.28 -10.26 -15.80
N GLN A 257 8.26 -9.78 -14.57
CA GLN A 257 9.48 -9.61 -13.79
C GLN A 257 9.26 -10.05 -12.34
N VAL A 258 10.34 -10.52 -11.73
CA VAL A 258 10.44 -10.74 -10.29
C VAL A 258 11.72 -10.13 -9.80
N ASP A 259 11.62 -9.30 -8.78
CA ASP A 259 12.78 -8.96 -7.96
C ASP A 259 13.14 -10.16 -7.07
N ARG A 260 14.29 -10.75 -7.35
CA ARG A 260 14.77 -11.94 -6.66
C ARG A 260 15.44 -11.62 -5.32
N SER A 261 15.73 -10.35 -5.08
CA SER A 261 16.34 -9.87 -3.85
C SER A 261 15.31 -9.25 -2.93
N TRP A 262 15.59 -9.36 -1.63
CA TRP A 262 14.97 -8.48 -0.65
C TRP A 262 15.63 -7.12 -0.79
N GLN A 263 14.85 -6.12 -1.17
CA GLN A 263 15.25 -4.74 -1.00
C GLN A 263 14.89 -4.33 0.42
N SER A 264 15.79 -3.65 1.12
CA SER A 264 15.35 -2.79 2.21
C SER A 264 14.38 -1.79 1.58
N ASP A 265 13.17 -1.68 2.13
CA ASP A 265 12.18 -0.74 1.62
C ASP A 265 12.87 0.63 1.44
N PRO A 266 12.91 1.23 0.22
CA PRO A 266 13.73 2.41 -0.11
C PRO A 266 13.56 3.59 0.86
N ALA A 267 12.46 3.61 1.60
CA ALA A 267 12.25 4.47 2.75
C ALA A 267 13.25 4.28 3.93
N GLU A 268 14.14 3.27 3.89
CA GLU A 268 15.32 3.09 4.78
C GLU A 268 16.60 3.70 4.20
N MET A 269 16.63 4.10 2.93
CA MET A 269 17.79 4.78 2.36
C MET A 269 17.83 6.24 2.84
N SER A 270 18.31 6.37 4.07
CA SER A 270 19.00 7.48 4.71
C SER A 270 18.19 8.45 5.60
N SER A 271 18.41 8.28 6.90
CA SER A 271 18.44 9.39 7.84
C SER A 271 19.55 10.42 7.51
N GLU A 272 20.48 10.07 6.61
CA GLU A 272 21.58 10.90 6.13
C GLU A 272 21.16 11.88 5.01
N VAL A 273 20.28 11.52 4.06
CA VAL A 273 19.71 12.49 3.08
C VAL A 273 18.83 13.53 3.79
N TRP A 274 18.17 13.16 4.89
CA TRP A 274 17.45 14.13 5.71
C TRP A 274 18.35 15.03 6.56
N LYS A 275 19.62 14.64 6.84
CA LYS A 275 20.61 15.57 7.43
C LYS A 275 21.03 16.61 6.39
N GLU A 276 21.27 16.21 5.15
CA GLU A 276 21.62 17.14 4.07
C GLU A 276 20.47 18.10 3.72
N ILE A 277 19.22 17.61 3.68
CA ILE A 277 18.04 18.49 3.46
C ILE A 277 17.82 19.47 4.61
N ARG A 278 18.03 19.05 5.88
CA ARG A 278 17.93 19.97 7.03
C ARG A 278 19.06 20.98 7.10
N GLN A 279 20.24 20.64 6.59
CA GLN A 279 21.39 21.53 6.52
C GLN A 279 21.21 22.57 5.40
N ALA A 280 20.61 22.18 4.28
CA ALA A 280 20.18 23.10 3.22
C ALA A 280 19.03 24.04 3.66
N ASP A 281 18.08 23.56 4.48
CA ASP A 281 16.99 24.38 5.01
C ASP A 281 17.46 25.38 6.10
N SER A 282 18.52 25.07 6.87
CA SER A 282 19.09 26.01 7.84
C SER A 282 19.90 27.14 7.20
N GLU A 283 20.47 26.91 6.01
CA GLU A 283 21.15 27.95 5.23
C GLU A 283 20.15 28.91 4.55
N PHE A 284 18.95 28.43 4.22
CA PHE A 284 17.89 29.27 3.64
C PHE A 284 17.12 30.10 4.69
N ALA A 285 17.07 29.65 5.95
CA ALA A 285 16.38 30.34 7.04
C ALA A 285 17.24 31.40 7.77
N GLY A 286 18.55 31.44 7.51
CA GLY A 286 19.50 32.40 8.12
C GLY A 286 19.80 33.63 7.27
N GLY A 287 19.22 33.75 6.08
CA GLY A 287 19.41 34.87 5.15
C GLY A 287 18.17 35.76 5.05
N ALA A 288 17.81 36.43 6.14
CA ALA A 288 16.88 37.56 6.15
C ALA A 288 17.29 38.56 7.25
#